data_AF-A0A8R1HUR8-F1
#
_entry.id   AF-A0A8R1HUR8-F1
#
_cell.length_a   1.000
_cell.length_b   1.000
_cell.length_c   1.000
_cell.angle_alpha   90.00
_cell.angle_beta   90.00
_cell.angle_gamma   90.00
#
_symmetry.space_group_name_H-M   'P 1'
#
loop_
_entity.id
_entity.type
_entity.pdbx_description
1 polymer ?
#
loop_
_entity_poly.entity_id
_entity_poly.type
_entity_poly.pdbx_seq_one_letter_code
_entity_poly.pdbx_strand_id
1 'polypeptide(L)'
;MANEGKYNFDHPDQMNFDLLADTLERMIAGKTVEIPKYDMVTSSMKGKQVVEPAKVIIIEGILLLYDERVRKLLSTKLFVEKNAESRLRNRLEVYMREYHRSPISIIRQYTEFVKPAFEEFCRPTKKFADVIIPRGADNHVATDLIAKNLQFFRRHSARL
;
A
#
# COMPACT_ATOMS: atom_id res chain seq x y z
N MET A 1 18.02 3.76 16.47
CA MET A 1 18.27 3.28 15.09
C MET A 1 17.15 3.64 14.11
N ALA A 2 15.89 3.22 14.29
CA ALA A 2 14.76 3.67 13.45
C ALA A 2 14.49 5.19 13.53
N ASN A 3 14.55 5.77 14.75
CA ASN A 3 14.34 7.21 14.97
C ASN A 3 15.42 8.13 14.39
N GLU A 4 16.57 7.60 13.96
CA GLU A 4 17.63 8.40 13.31
C GLU A 4 17.45 8.52 11.80
N GLY A 5 16.42 7.87 11.22
CA GLY A 5 16.14 7.92 9.79
C GLY A 5 17.15 7.15 8.93
N LYS A 6 17.94 6.24 9.52
CA LYS A 6 18.97 5.44 8.84
C LYS A 6 18.50 4.03 8.45
N TYR A 7 17.19 3.80 8.45
CA TYR A 7 16.61 2.48 8.19
C TYR A 7 15.73 2.53 6.95
N ASN A 8 15.99 1.61 6.01
CA ASN A 8 15.27 1.54 4.75
C ASN A 8 14.00 0.68 4.91
N PHE A 9 12.91 1.31 5.33
CA PHE A 9 11.59 0.67 5.42
C PHE A 9 10.97 0.36 4.06
N ASP A 10 11.51 0.91 2.98
CA ASP A 10 10.98 0.76 1.62
C ASP A 10 11.62 -0.43 0.87
N HIS A 11 12.54 -1.17 1.50
CA HIS A 11 13.14 -2.39 0.95
C HIS A 11 12.20 -3.61 1.12
N PRO A 12 12.06 -4.51 0.11
CA PRO A 12 11.22 -5.70 0.20
C PRO A 12 11.47 -6.58 1.43
N ASP A 13 12.72 -6.74 1.86
CA ASP A 13 13.09 -7.52 3.06
C ASP A 13 12.47 -7.01 4.37
N GLN A 14 11.95 -5.78 4.38
CA GLN A 14 11.22 -5.23 5.52
C GLN A 14 9.74 -5.61 5.53
N MET A 15 9.24 -6.18 4.44
CA MET A 15 7.85 -6.61 4.30
C MET A 15 7.73 -8.09 4.64
N ASN A 16 6.76 -8.43 5.50
CA ASN A 16 6.43 -9.83 5.77
C ASN A 16 5.43 -10.35 4.71
N PHE A 17 5.93 -10.68 3.52
CA PHE A 17 5.11 -11.19 2.42
C PHE A 17 4.46 -12.53 2.74
N ASP A 18 5.08 -13.35 3.60
CA ASP A 18 4.51 -14.63 4.03
C ASP A 18 3.24 -14.41 4.85
N LEU A 19 3.30 -13.51 5.85
CA LEU A 19 2.14 -13.11 6.64
C LEU A 19 1.06 -12.47 5.76
N LEU A 20 1.46 -11.61 4.81
CA LEU A 20 0.52 -10.96 3.89
C LEU A 20 -0.21 -12.01 3.02
N ALA A 21 0.52 -12.97 2.46
CA ALA A 21 -0.05 -14.03 1.63
C ALA A 21 -1.00 -14.94 2.44
N ASP A 22 -0.58 -15.42 3.62
CA ASP A 22 -1.42 -16.25 4.50
C ASP A 22 -2.71 -15.50 4.91
N THR A 23 -2.56 -14.23 5.32
CA THR A 23 -3.69 -13.39 5.71
C THR A 23 -4.67 -13.24 4.55
N LEU A 24 -4.16 -12.98 3.34
CA LEU A 24 -4.96 -12.86 2.13
C LEU A 24 -5.73 -14.13 1.79
N GLU A 25 -5.06 -15.28 1.80
CA GLU A 25 -5.68 -16.58 1.54
C GLU A 25 -6.81 -16.85 2.54
N ARG A 26 -6.60 -16.55 3.82
CA ARG A 26 -7.63 -16.68 4.85
C ARG A 26 -8.81 -15.74 4.62
N MET A 27 -8.56 -14.48 4.26
CA MET A 27 -9.63 -13.53 3.96
C MET A 27 -10.44 -13.97 2.73
N ILE A 28 -9.78 -14.47 1.69
CA ILE A 28 -10.42 -15.03 0.48
C ILE A 28 -11.27 -16.25 0.82
N ALA A 29 -10.81 -17.10 1.75
CA ALA A 29 -11.56 -18.24 2.28
C ALA A 29 -12.72 -17.84 3.22
N GLY A 30 -13.01 -16.54 3.38
CA GLY A 30 -14.09 -16.05 4.22
C GLY A 30 -13.84 -16.24 5.72
N LYS A 31 -12.57 -16.26 6.16
CA LYS A 31 -12.21 -16.36 7.58
C LYS A 31 -11.96 -14.98 8.17
N THR A 32 -12.36 -14.81 9.42
CA THR A 32 -11.93 -13.67 10.25
C THR A 32 -10.41 -13.73 10.46
N VAL A 33 -9.74 -12.59 10.31
CA VAL A 33 -8.28 -12.47 10.46
C VAL A 33 -7.92 -11.36 11.44
N GLU A 34 -6.73 -11.48 12.04
CA GLU A 34 -6.15 -10.40 12.84
C GLU A 34 -4.99 -9.76 12.08
N ILE A 35 -5.12 -8.48 11.77
CA ILE A 35 -4.08 -7.71 11.08
C ILE A 35 -3.31 -6.92 12.14
N PRO A 36 -1.98 -7.06 12.23
CA PRO A 36 -1.21 -6.34 13.21
C PRO A 36 -1.11 -4.86 12.82
N LYS A 37 -1.24 -3.94 13.78
CA LYS A 37 -1.18 -2.49 13.50
C LYS A 37 0.24 -1.98 13.66
N TYR A 38 0.74 -1.23 12.68
CA TYR A 38 2.04 -0.58 12.76
C TYR A 38 1.89 0.87 13.25
N ASP A 39 2.65 1.23 14.29
CA ASP A 39 2.74 2.59 14.80
C ASP A 39 3.94 3.30 14.17
N MET A 40 3.64 4.26 13.28
CA MET A 40 4.63 5.06 12.55
C MET A 40 5.47 5.98 13.46
N VAL A 41 4.96 6.36 14.64
CA VAL A 41 5.67 7.26 15.57
C VAL A 41 6.73 6.48 16.33
N THR A 42 6.40 5.28 16.81
CA THR A 42 7.34 4.43 17.55
C THR A 42 8.09 3.43 16.67
N SER A 43 7.73 3.34 15.39
CA SER A 43 8.27 2.36 14.44
C SER A 43 8.16 0.92 14.97
N SER A 44 7.00 0.56 15.51
CA SER A 44 6.77 -0.75 16.15
C SER A 44 5.37 -1.29 15.90
N MET A 45 5.20 -2.61 15.99
CA MET A 45 3.89 -3.25 15.93
C MET A 45 3.16 -3.07 17.26
N LYS A 46 1.95 -2.50 17.22
CA LYS A 46 1.14 -2.23 18.42
C LYS A 46 -0.30 -2.70 18.26
N GLY A 47 -0.63 -3.81 18.91
CA GLY A 47 -1.96 -4.38 18.89
C GLY A 47 -2.34 -4.96 17.53
N LYS A 48 -3.61 -5.34 17.42
CA LYS A 48 -4.17 -5.99 16.24
C LYS A 48 -5.55 -5.44 15.93
N GLN A 49 -5.95 -5.56 14.68
CA GLN A 49 -7.30 -5.29 14.20
C GLN A 49 -7.93 -6.59 13.77
N VAL A 50 -9.10 -6.92 14.33
CA VAL A 50 -9.93 -8.00 13.81
C VAL A 50 -10.63 -7.49 12.55
N VAL A 51 -10.51 -8.25 11.47
CA VAL A 51 -11.17 -7.97 10.19
C VAL A 51 -12.08 -9.14 9.86
N GLU A 52 -13.37 -8.85 9.80
CA GLU A 52 -14.39 -9.82 9.43
C GLU A 52 -14.40 -10.07 7.91
N PRO A 53 -14.92 -11.23 7.47
CA PRO A 53 -15.06 -11.54 6.06
C PRO A 53 -15.84 -10.47 5.29
N ALA A 54 -15.34 -10.12 4.11
CA ALA A 54 -15.96 -9.13 3.23
C ALA A 54 -16.06 -9.65 1.80
N LYS A 55 -17.13 -9.28 1.09
CA LYS A 55 -17.31 -9.63 -0.34
C LYS A 55 -16.28 -8.95 -1.24
N VAL A 56 -15.77 -7.81 -0.80
CA VAL A 56 -14.81 -6.99 -1.54
C VAL A 56 -13.72 -6.60 -0.55
N ILE A 57 -12.48 -6.95 -0.89
CA ILE A 57 -11.30 -6.66 -0.08
C ILE A 57 -10.43 -5.69 -0.88
N ILE A 58 -10.10 -4.56 -0.27
CA ILE A 58 -9.19 -3.56 -0.85
C ILE A 58 -7.94 -3.57 0.00
N ILE A 59 -6.80 -3.75 -0.65
CA ILE A 59 -5.48 -3.71 0.00
C ILE A 59 -4.64 -2.70 -0.77
N GLU A 60 -3.90 -1.91 -0.01
CA GLU A 60 -2.96 -0.94 -0.53
C GLU A 60 -1.56 -1.18 0.06
N GLY A 61 -0.55 -0.71 -0.67
CA GLY A 61 0.84 -0.78 -0.23
C GLY A 61 1.79 -0.50 -1.38
N ILE A 62 2.92 0.15 -1.07
CA ILE A 62 3.93 0.54 -2.07
C ILE A 62 4.56 -0.66 -2.79
N LEU A 63 4.63 -1.83 -2.15
CA LEU A 63 5.22 -3.06 -2.68
C LEU A 63 4.20 -4.21 -2.84
N LEU A 64 2.90 -3.91 -2.86
CA LEU A 64 1.85 -4.94 -2.94
C LEU A 64 2.00 -5.83 -4.19
N LEU A 65 2.48 -5.25 -5.30
CA LEU A 65 2.69 -5.96 -6.56
C LEU A 65 4.11 -6.54 -6.70
N TYR A 66 4.93 -6.55 -5.63
CA TYR A 66 6.32 -7.04 -5.68
C TYR A 66 6.43 -8.57 -5.58
N ASP A 67 5.71 -9.21 -4.66
CA ASP A 67 5.72 -10.66 -4.46
C ASP A 67 4.72 -11.37 -5.40
N GLU A 68 5.16 -12.40 -6.10
CA GLU A 68 4.32 -13.13 -7.07
C GLU A 68 3.15 -13.87 -6.42
N ARG A 69 3.34 -14.41 -5.21
CA ARG A 69 2.31 -15.16 -4.48
C ARG A 69 1.16 -14.22 -4.14
N VAL A 70 1.50 -13.02 -3.64
CA VAL A 70 0.51 -11.97 -3.40
C VAL A 70 -0.19 -11.56 -4.70
N ARG A 71 0.55 -11.33 -5.79
CA ARG A 71 -0.05 -10.96 -7.09
C ARG A 71 -1.08 -11.98 -7.59
N LYS A 72 -0.83 -13.27 -7.39
CA LYS A 72 -1.72 -14.37 -7.82
C LYS A 72 -3.06 -14.38 -7.06
N LEU A 73 -3.10 -13.83 -5.85
CA LEU A 73 -4.31 -13.75 -5.02
C LEU A 73 -5.20 -12.53 -5.37
N LEU A 74 -4.66 -11.54 -6.08
CA LEU A 74 -5.39 -10.31 -6.42
C LEU A 74 -6.21 -10.47 -7.70
N SER A 75 -7.53 -10.25 -7.63
CA SER A 75 -8.40 -10.29 -8.82
C SER A 75 -8.25 -9.07 -9.74
N THR A 76 -7.93 -7.90 -9.17
CA THR A 76 -7.73 -6.64 -9.91
C THR A 76 -6.52 -5.91 -9.33
N LYS A 77 -5.58 -5.51 -10.18
CA LYS A 77 -4.32 -4.86 -9.79
C LYS A 77 -4.28 -3.43 -10.34
N LEU A 78 -4.24 -2.46 -9.43
CA LEU A 78 -4.23 -1.04 -9.77
C LEU A 78 -2.88 -0.43 -9.38
N PHE A 79 -2.30 0.38 -10.25
CA PHE A 79 -1.10 1.16 -9.94
C PHE A 79 -1.38 2.65 -10.06
N VAL A 80 -1.28 3.38 -8.95
CA VAL A 80 -1.51 4.83 -8.93
C VAL A 80 -0.23 5.57 -9.28
N GLU A 81 -0.26 6.31 -10.39
CA GLU A 81 0.89 7.05 -10.89
C GLU A 81 0.75 8.55 -10.62
N LYS A 82 1.73 9.08 -9.87
CA LYS A 82 1.90 10.51 -9.61
C LYS A 82 3.38 10.87 -9.72
N ASN A 83 3.67 12.05 -10.25
CA ASN A 83 5.04 12.54 -10.39
C ASN A 83 5.76 12.59 -9.02
N ALA A 84 7.09 12.47 -9.04
CA ALA A 84 7.90 12.37 -7.83
C ALA A 84 7.77 13.62 -6.93
N GLU A 85 7.69 14.80 -7.54
CA GLU A 85 7.56 16.08 -6.82
C GLU A 85 6.27 16.18 -6.01
N SER A 86 5.12 15.82 -6.60
CA SER A 86 3.86 15.84 -5.86
C SER A 86 3.82 14.78 -4.77
N ARG A 87 4.44 13.61 -5.00
CA ARG A 87 4.55 12.58 -3.96
C ARG A 87 5.40 13.07 -2.79
N LEU A 88 6.54 13.72 -3.06
CA LEU A 88 7.39 14.30 -2.03
C LEU A 88 6.68 15.43 -1.28
N ARG A 89 5.96 16.31 -1.98
CA ARG A 89 5.16 17.38 -1.35
C ARG A 89 4.12 16.80 -0.38
N ASN A 90 3.32 15.84 -0.85
CA ASN A 90 2.31 15.18 -0.01
C ASN A 90 2.96 14.48 1.20
N ARG A 91 4.12 13.83 0.99
CA ARG A 91 4.88 13.19 2.08
C ARG A 91 5.34 14.21 3.12
N LEU A 92 5.88 15.35 2.68
CA LEU A 92 6.31 16.44 3.58
C LEU A 92 5.14 16.95 4.42
N GLU A 93 4.03 17.30 3.77
CA GLU A 93 2.83 17.82 4.45
C GLU A 93 2.31 16.85 5.51
N VAL A 94 2.13 15.57 5.15
CA VAL A 94 1.62 14.55 6.08
C VAL A 94 2.62 14.27 7.20
N TYR A 95 3.90 14.11 6.89
CA TYR A 95 4.90 13.74 7.91
C TYR A 95 5.20 14.87 8.89
N MET A 96 5.11 16.12 8.46
CA MET A 96 5.25 17.28 9.34
C MET A 96 4.01 17.43 10.24
N ARG A 97 2.81 17.27 9.68
CA ARG A 97 1.55 17.50 10.40
C ARG A 97 1.20 16.37 11.36
N GLU A 98 1.25 15.13 10.89
CA GLU A 98 0.76 13.96 11.63
C GLU A 98 1.84 13.28 12.50
N TYR A 99 3.11 13.35 12.08
CA TYR A 99 4.21 12.65 12.74
C TYR A 99 5.27 13.60 13.32
N HIS A 100 5.03 14.91 13.25
CA HIS A 100 5.90 15.95 13.79
C HIS A 100 7.39 15.81 13.39
N ARG A 101 7.66 15.32 12.18
CA ARG A 101 9.03 15.12 11.69
C ARG A 101 9.57 16.39 11.03
N SER A 102 10.87 16.65 11.22
CA SER A 102 11.56 17.78 10.59
C SER A 102 11.63 17.62 9.06
N PRO A 103 11.39 18.69 8.28
CA PRO A 103 11.53 18.70 6.82
C PRO A 103 12.89 18.17 6.35
N ILE A 104 13.98 18.54 7.05
CA ILE A 104 15.35 18.13 6.70
C ILE A 104 15.50 16.61 6.83
N SER A 105 14.95 16.03 7.90
CA SER A 105 14.97 14.58 8.13
C SER A 105 14.17 13.82 7.05
N ILE A 106 13.00 14.35 6.67
CA ILE A 106 12.15 13.78 5.63
C ILE A 106 12.87 13.79 4.27
N ILE A 107 13.47 14.92 3.88
CA ILE A 107 14.20 15.05 2.61
C ILE A 107 15.41 14.12 2.58
N ARG A 108 16.16 14.03 3.69
CA ARG A 108 17.29 13.12 3.80
C ARG A 108 16.85 11.67 3.61
N GLN A 109 15.85 11.21 4.37
CA GLN A 109 15.31 9.86 4.24
C GLN A 109 14.78 9.58 2.83
N TYR A 110 14.10 10.57 2.22
CA TYR A 110 13.58 10.43 0.87
C TYR A 110 14.69 10.20 -0.16
N THR A 111 15.76 10.98 -0.07
CA THR A 111 16.87 10.95 -1.02
C THR A 111 17.73 9.70 -0.83
N GLU A 112 18.00 9.31 0.42
CA GLU A 112 18.86 8.17 0.74
C GLU A 112 18.17 6.81 0.52
N PHE A 113 16.87 6.71 0.83
CA PHE A 113 16.18 5.40 0.88
C PHE A 113 14.95 5.34 -0.01
N VAL A 114 14.00 6.26 0.16
CA VAL A 114 12.67 6.13 -0.46
C VAL A 114 12.73 6.21 -1.98
N LYS A 115 13.47 7.17 -2.53
CA LYS A 115 13.56 7.35 -3.98
C LYS A 115 14.29 6.19 -4.66
N PRO A 116 15.49 5.75 -4.20
CA PRO A 116 16.14 4.56 -4.74
C PRO A 116 15.25 3.31 -4.65
N ALA A 117 14.67 3.04 -3.47
CA ALA A 117 13.80 1.87 -3.29
C ALA A 117 12.54 1.93 -4.17
N PHE A 118 11.98 3.11 -4.39
CA PHE A 118 10.88 3.28 -5.34
C PHE A 118 11.30 2.94 -6.76
N GLU A 119 12.45 3.44 -7.21
CA GLU A 119 12.95 3.21 -8.57
C GLU A 119 13.32 1.75 -8.82
N GLU A 120 13.88 1.09 -7.80
CA GLU A 120 14.36 -0.29 -7.87
C GLU A 120 13.25 -1.33 -7.66
N PHE A 121 12.39 -1.15 -6.64
CA PHE A 121 11.46 -2.20 -6.21
C PHE A 121 10.00 -1.89 -6.56
N CYS A 122 9.55 -0.65 -6.44
CA CYS A 122 8.14 -0.30 -6.65
C CYS A 122 7.81 -0.03 -8.12
N ARG A 123 8.57 0.85 -8.78
CA ARG A 123 8.30 1.29 -10.15
C ARG A 123 8.27 0.12 -11.15
N PRO A 124 9.15 -0.89 -11.08
CA PRO A 124 9.10 -2.01 -12.02
C PRO A 124 7.84 -2.87 -11.88
N THR A 125 7.17 -2.87 -10.72
CA THR A 125 5.95 -3.67 -10.51
C THR A 125 4.74 -3.06 -11.20
N LYS A 126 4.84 -1.82 -11.70
CA LYS A 126 3.83 -1.17 -12.56
C LYS A 126 3.43 -2.06 -13.74
N LYS A 127 4.35 -2.85 -14.29
CA LYS A 127 4.09 -3.77 -15.41
C LYS A 127 3.10 -4.89 -15.08
N PHE A 128 2.85 -5.14 -13.80
CA PHE A 128 1.90 -6.16 -13.35
C PHE A 128 0.50 -5.61 -13.06
N ALA A 129 0.28 -4.30 -13.23
CA ALA A 129 -1.02 -3.70 -13.00
C ALA A 129 -1.93 -3.88 -14.23
N ASP A 130 -3.20 -4.18 -13.97
CA ASP A 130 -4.25 -4.23 -15.00
C ASP A 130 -4.63 -2.81 -15.46
N VAL A 131 -4.61 -1.85 -14.52
CA VAL A 131 -4.93 -0.44 -14.80
C VAL A 131 -3.94 0.49 -14.08
N ILE A 132 -3.44 1.47 -14.82
CA ILE A 132 -2.63 2.57 -14.29
C ILE A 132 -3.53 3.80 -14.13
N ILE A 133 -3.55 4.38 -12.92
CA ILE A 133 -4.39 5.52 -12.59
C ILE A 133 -3.50 6.76 -12.46
N PRO A 134 -3.52 7.68 -13.44
CA PRO A 134 -2.79 8.93 -13.31
C PRO A 134 -3.48 9.87 -12.32
N ARG A 135 -2.72 10.80 -11.74
CA ARG A 135 -3.18 11.89 -10.84
C ARG A 135 -3.79 11.42 -9.51
N GLY A 136 -3.87 10.11 -9.24
CA GLY A 136 -4.35 9.57 -7.97
C GLY A 136 -5.73 10.10 -7.59
N ALA A 137 -5.88 10.58 -6.35
CA ALA A 137 -7.15 11.09 -5.81
C ALA A 137 -7.76 12.26 -6.61
N ASP A 138 -6.92 13.02 -7.34
CA ASP A 138 -7.36 14.13 -8.19
C ASP A 138 -8.06 13.65 -9.48
N ASN A 139 -8.10 12.33 -9.72
CA ASN A 139 -8.75 11.72 -10.88
C ASN A 139 -10.14 11.17 -10.52
N HIS A 140 -11.09 12.06 -10.29
CA HIS A 140 -12.47 11.70 -9.93
C HIS A 140 -13.12 10.72 -10.90
N VAL A 141 -12.81 10.80 -12.20
CA VAL A 141 -13.32 9.87 -13.21
C VAL A 141 -12.85 8.43 -12.94
N ALA A 142 -11.57 8.24 -12.61
CA ALA A 142 -11.04 6.92 -12.27
C ALA A 142 -11.64 6.40 -10.94
N THR A 143 -11.75 7.29 -9.94
CA THR A 143 -12.38 6.96 -8.65
C THR A 143 -13.84 6.50 -8.84
N ASP A 144 -14.62 7.20 -9.65
CA ASP A 144 -16.01 6.86 -9.95
C ASP A 144 -16.12 5.53 -10.70
N LEU A 145 -15.21 5.27 -11.65
CA LEU A 145 -15.17 4.00 -12.38
C LEU A 145 -14.90 2.82 -11.43
N ILE A 146 -13.92 2.99 -10.53
CA ILE A 146 -13.59 1.98 -9.51
C ILE A 146 -14.78 1.79 -8.58
N ALA A 147 -15.38 2.87 -8.07
CA ALA A 147 -16.54 2.80 -7.19
C ALA A 147 -17.72 2.05 -7.83
N LYS A 148 -18.02 2.33 -9.11
CA LYS A 148 -19.05 1.62 -9.87
C LYS A 148 -18.71 0.13 -10.03
N ASN A 149 -17.45 -0.19 -10.29
CA ASN A 149 -17.02 -1.59 -10.41
C ASN A 149 -17.14 -2.35 -9.08
N LEU A 150 -16.75 -1.72 -7.96
CA LEU A 150 -16.91 -2.30 -6.62
C LEU A 150 -18.40 -2.52 -6.28
N GLN A 151 -19.28 -1.58 -6.64
CA GLN A 151 -20.74 -1.74 -6.47
C GLN A 151 -21.28 -2.89 -7.33
N PHE A 152 -20.77 -3.06 -8.55
CA PHE A 152 -21.14 -4.18 -9.43
C PHE A 152 -20.78 -5.52 -8.78
N PHE A 153 -19.55 -5.69 -8.31
CA PHE A 153 -19.12 -6.92 -7.62
C PHE A 153 -19.95 -7.18 -6.36
N ARG A 154 -20.21 -6.15 -5.54
CA ARG A 154 -21.01 -6.30 -4.32
C ARG A 154 -22.42 -6.83 -4.60
N ARG A 155 -23.02 -6.47 -5.75
CA ARG A 155 -24.37 -6.90 -6.16
C ARG A 155 -24.37 -8.29 -6.81
N HIS A 156 -23.32 -8.68 -7.53
CA HIS A 156 -23.32 -9.88 -8.39
C HIS A 156 -22.45 -11.04 -7.87
N SER A 157 -21.83 -10.92 -6.69
CA SER A 157 -20.96 -11.96 -6.09
C SER A 157 -21.65 -13.28 -5.68
N ALA A 158 -22.88 -13.54 -6.14
CA ALA A 158 -23.63 -14.79 -5.89
C ALA A 158 -23.67 -15.73 -7.12
N ARG A 159 -22.86 -15.46 -8.15
CA ARG A 159 -22.81 -16.27 -9.39
C ARG A 159 -21.38 -16.48 -9.87
N LEU A 160 -20.56 -17.19 -9.10
CA LEU A 160 -19.44 -17.99 -9.60
C LEU A 160 -19.26 -19.17 -8.64
#